data_AF-A0A497I3Q2-F1
#
_entry.id   AF-A0A497I3Q2-F1
#
_cell.length_a   1.000
_cell.length_b   1.000
_cell.length_c   1.000
_cell.angle_alpha   90.00
_cell.angle_beta   90.00
_cell.angle_gamma   90.00
#
_symmetry.space_group_name_H-M   'P 1'
#
loop_
_entity.id
_entity.type
_entity.pdbx_description
1 polymer ?
#
loop_
_entity_poly.entity_id
_entity_poly.type
_entity_poly.pdbx_seq_one_letter_code
_entity_poly.pdbx_strand_id
1 'polypeptide(L)'
;KAIILATPSDRYYHDLNPLKLYFIDKLAKLARELGFKIKVVLADSAYSSNEIYKRIKEELKAIPAIKPFKGRGSPRNGLKALFWKIRKLP
;
A
#
# COMPACT_ATOMS: atom_id res chain seq x y z
N LYS A 1 15.42 13.35 4.11
CA LYS A 1 14.11 13.28 4.81
C LYS A 1 13.31 12.10 4.25
N ALA A 2 13.00 11.09 5.06
CA ALA A 2 12.49 9.79 4.61
C ALA A 2 11.29 9.30 5.43
N ILE A 3 10.28 8.80 4.70
CA ILE A 3 9.27 7.78 5.00
C ILE A 3 8.24 8.10 6.09
N ILE A 4 7.01 8.38 5.63
CA ILE A 4 5.78 8.18 6.42
C ILE A 4 5.29 6.76 6.15
N LEU A 5 5.24 5.95 7.21
CA LEU A 5 4.59 4.64 7.27
C LEU A 5 3.33 4.81 8.10
N ALA A 6 2.17 4.81 7.46
CA ALA A 6 0.92 4.63 8.17
C ALA A 6 -0.09 4.02 7.20
N THR A 7 -0.79 2.98 7.62
CA THR A 7 -2.24 2.94 7.49
C THR A 7 -2.77 2.49 8.86
N PRO A 8 -3.97 2.92 9.27
CA PRO A 8 -4.59 2.38 10.47
C PRO A 8 -4.69 0.86 10.39
N SER A 9 -4.49 0.19 11.52
CA SER A 9 -4.73 -1.24 11.66
C SER A 9 -6.22 -1.52 11.48
N ASP A 10 -6.53 -2.55 10.68
CA ASP A 10 -7.88 -3.03 10.35
C ASP A 10 -8.78 -3.35 11.56
N ARG A 11 -8.21 -3.41 12.78
CA ARG A 11 -8.95 -3.64 14.02
C ARG A 11 -10.08 -2.63 14.29
N TYR A 12 -10.10 -1.49 13.59
CA TYR A 12 -11.09 -0.42 13.81
C TYR A 12 -11.93 -0.05 12.58
N TYR A 13 -11.74 -0.69 11.43
CA TYR A 13 -12.44 -0.35 10.18
C TYR A 13 -13.20 -1.54 9.61
N HIS A 14 -14.40 -1.80 10.13
CA HIS A 14 -15.38 -2.72 9.51
C HIS A 14 -16.04 -2.13 8.25
N ASP A 15 -15.41 -1.14 7.62
CA ASP A 15 -15.99 -0.42 6.50
C ASP A 15 -15.63 -1.11 5.18
N LEU A 16 -16.65 -1.52 4.42
CA LEU A 16 -16.54 -2.34 3.21
C LEU A 16 -15.72 -1.69 2.08
N ASN A 17 -15.29 -0.43 2.24
CA ASN A 17 -14.34 0.19 1.32
C ASN A 17 -13.20 0.88 2.07
N PRO A 18 -12.15 0.14 2.46
CA PRO A 18 -11.00 0.68 3.17
C PRO A 18 -10.25 1.76 2.36
N LEU A 19 -10.48 1.81 1.05
CA LEU A 19 -9.78 2.63 0.07
C LEU A 19 -10.56 3.84 -0.44
N LYS A 20 -11.86 3.94 -0.15
CA LYS A 20 -12.75 4.73 -1.02
C LYS A 20 -12.50 6.23 -0.98
N LEU A 21 -11.86 6.78 0.04
CA LEU A 21 -11.88 8.24 0.13
C LEU A 21 -10.56 8.95 0.40
N TYR A 22 -9.61 8.44 1.20
CA TYR A 22 -8.71 9.42 1.84
C TYR A 22 -7.24 9.09 2.01
N PHE A 23 -6.70 7.95 1.59
CA PHE A 23 -5.31 7.66 1.96
C PHE A 23 -4.26 8.14 0.95
N ILE A 24 -4.29 7.68 -0.30
CA ILE A 24 -3.19 7.91 -1.25
C ILE A 24 -3.06 9.39 -1.63
N ASP A 25 -4.15 10.03 -2.07
CA ASP A 25 -4.11 11.41 -2.57
C ASP A 25 -3.78 12.42 -1.46
N LYS A 26 -4.36 12.25 -0.26
CA LYS A 26 -4.05 13.11 0.88
C LYS A 26 -2.63 12.89 1.40
N LEU A 27 -2.15 11.65 1.43
CA LEU A 27 -0.77 11.35 1.80
C LEU A 27 0.21 11.97 0.80
N ALA A 28 -0.09 11.90 -0.51
CA ALA A 28 0.71 12.53 -1.55
C ALA A 28 0.77 14.06 -1.36
N LYS A 29 -0.38 14.69 -1.09
CA LYS A 29 -0.49 16.13 -0.84
C LYS A 29 0.30 16.53 0.41
N LEU A 30 0.08 15.87 1.53
CA LEU A 30 0.76 16.14 2.80
C LEU A 30 2.28 15.95 2.69
N ALA A 31 2.72 14.86 2.05
CA ALA A 31 4.15 14.63 1.84
C ALA A 31 4.79 15.74 1.01
N ARG A 32 4.10 16.23 -0.02
CA ARG A 32 4.56 17.35 -0.85
C ARG A 32 4.66 18.64 -0.05
N GLU A 33 3.61 18.99 0.70
CA GLU A 33 3.55 20.20 1.54
C GLU A 33 4.67 20.23 2.57
N LEU A 34 5.02 19.07 3.14
CA LEU A 34 6.06 18.95 4.15
C LEU A 34 7.48 18.69 3.57
N GLY A 35 7.63 18.63 2.25
CA GLY A 35 8.91 18.34 1.59
C GLY A 35 9.44 16.92 1.84
N PHE A 36 8.54 15.96 2.08
CA PHE A 36 8.84 14.55 2.26
C PHE A 36 8.68 13.75 0.97
N LYS A 37 9.49 12.68 0.85
CA LYS A 37 9.34 11.67 -0.20
C LYS A 37 8.85 10.36 0.41
N ILE A 38 7.74 9.85 -0.11
CA ILE A 38 7.20 8.54 0.25
C ILE A 38 8.02 7.48 -0.49
N LYS A 39 8.63 6.54 0.25
CA LYS A 39 9.36 5.42 -0.37
C LYS A 39 8.63 4.09 -0.27
N VAL A 40 7.85 3.89 0.79
CA VAL A 40 7.17 2.64 1.10
C VAL A 40 5.79 2.94 1.67
N VAL A 41 4.78 2.20 1.25
CA VAL A 41 3.41 2.26 1.80
C VAL A 41 3.05 0.90 2.37
N LEU A 42 3.02 0.76 3.70
CA LEU A 42 2.56 -0.45 4.38
C LEU A 42 1.04 -0.36 4.57
N ALA A 43 0.31 -1.41 4.20
CA ALA A 43 -1.11 -1.51 4.49
C ALA A 43 -1.52 -2.95 4.84
N ASP A 44 -2.72 -3.10 5.43
CA ASP A 44 -3.28 -4.41 5.74
C ASP A 44 -3.61 -5.20 4.48
N SER A 45 -3.64 -6.52 4.60
CA SER A 45 -4.09 -7.44 3.56
C SER A 45 -5.49 -7.18 3.00
N ALA A 46 -6.39 -6.55 3.76
CA ALA A 46 -7.68 -6.07 3.25
C ALA A 46 -7.53 -5.12 2.05
N TYR A 47 -6.41 -4.39 1.98
CA TYR A 47 -6.08 -3.46 0.90
C TYR A 47 -5.38 -4.12 -0.29
N SER A 48 -5.22 -5.45 -0.28
CA SER A 48 -4.52 -6.17 -1.35
C SER A 48 -5.37 -6.28 -2.61
N SER A 49 -5.37 -5.22 -3.42
CA SER A 49 -5.95 -5.21 -4.78
C SER A 49 -4.92 -4.77 -5.82
N ASN A 50 -5.06 -5.22 -7.07
CA ASN A 50 -4.14 -4.81 -8.14
C ASN A 50 -4.17 -3.30 -8.38
N GLU A 51 -5.35 -2.70 -8.25
CA GLU A 51 -5.56 -1.26 -8.37
C GLU A 51 -4.71 -0.49 -7.35
N ILE A 52 -4.71 -0.90 -6.07
CA ILE A 52 -3.93 -0.21 -5.05
C ILE A 52 -2.43 -0.35 -5.23
N TYR A 53 -1.97 -1.53 -5.61
CA TYR A 53 -0.57 -1.72 -5.95
C TYR A 53 -0.16 -0.82 -7.13
N LYS A 54 -1.04 -0.65 -8.13
CA LYS A 54 -0.82 0.26 -9.26
C LYS A 54 -0.78 1.72 -8.81
N ARG A 55 -1.78 2.18 -8.06
CA ARG A 55 -1.87 3.56 -7.53
C ARG A 55 -0.66 3.93 -6.68
N ILE A 56 -0.24 3.07 -5.73
CA ILE A 56 0.96 3.32 -4.91
C ILE A 56 2.22 3.44 -5.78
N LYS A 57 2.35 2.58 -6.79
CA LYS A 57 3.50 2.59 -7.70
C LYS A 57 3.51 3.85 -8.58
N GLU A 58 2.38 4.20 -9.18
CA GLU A 58 2.29 5.24 -10.21
C GLU A 58 2.12 6.63 -9.63
N GLU A 59 1.21 6.80 -8.66
CA GLU A 59 0.87 8.10 -8.06
C GLU A 59 1.91 8.53 -7.01
N LEU A 60 2.34 7.60 -6.16
CA LEU A 60 3.28 7.90 -5.06
C LEU A 60 4.74 7.61 -5.41
N LYS A 61 5.01 6.92 -6.54
CA LYS A 61 6.35 6.41 -6.89
C LYS A 61 6.98 5.62 -5.73
N ALA A 62 6.15 4.89 -4.99
CA ALA A 62 6.50 4.19 -3.76
C ALA A 62 6.37 2.66 -3.90
N ILE A 63 7.00 1.93 -2.98
CA ILE A 63 6.92 0.48 -2.91
C ILE A 63 5.70 0.09 -2.05
N PRO A 64 4.66 -0.58 -2.61
CA PRO A 64 3.58 -1.15 -1.83
C PRO A 64 4.11 -2.31 -0.99
N ALA A 65 3.98 -2.17 0.32
CA ALA A 65 4.36 -3.14 1.34
C ALA A 65 3.13 -3.83 1.95
N ILE A 66 2.14 -4.19 1.15
CA ILE A 66 0.87 -4.77 1.61
C ILE A 66 1.03 -6.29 1.83
N LYS A 67 0.46 -6.82 2.93
CA LYS A 67 0.43 -8.27 3.19
C LYS A 67 -0.58 -8.97 2.26
N PRO A 68 -0.37 -10.22 1.86
CA PRO A 68 -1.35 -11.01 1.13
C PRO A 68 -2.39 -11.50 2.13
N PHE A 69 -3.62 -11.64 1.66
CA PHE A 69 -4.67 -12.27 2.45
C PHE A 69 -4.28 -13.72 2.74
N LYS A 70 -4.20 -14.11 4.02
CA LYS A 70 -3.67 -15.42 4.47
C LYS A 70 -4.33 -16.62 3.76
N GLY A 71 -5.56 -16.48 3.27
CA GLY A 71 -6.27 -17.55 2.56
C GLY A 71 -5.97 -17.73 1.06
N ARG A 72 -5.15 -16.87 0.41
CA ARG A 72 -4.93 -16.92 -1.05
C ARG A 72 -3.55 -17.41 -1.50
N GLY A 73 -2.68 -17.82 -0.58
CA GLY A 73 -1.31 -18.27 -0.88
C GLY A 73 -0.41 -17.17 -1.46
N SER A 74 0.83 -17.53 -1.83
CA SER A 74 1.80 -16.58 -2.41
C SER A 74 1.37 -16.16 -3.82
N PRO A 75 1.30 -14.84 -4.13
CA PRO A 75 0.89 -14.37 -5.44
C PRO A 75 1.91 -14.79 -6.51
N ARG A 76 1.45 -15.53 -7.53
CA ARG A 76 2.31 -16.08 -8.58
C ARG A 76 2.53 -15.11 -9.76
N ASN A 77 1.51 -14.32 -10.11
CA ASN A 77 1.50 -13.43 -11.28
C ASN A 77 1.06 -11.98 -10.95
N GLY A 78 1.37 -11.03 -11.84
CA GLY A 78 0.93 -9.63 -11.76
C GLY A 78 1.73 -8.74 -10.79
N LEU A 79 1.24 -7.51 -10.57
CA LEU A 79 1.92 -6.51 -9.71
C LEU A 79 2.14 -7.01 -8.28
N LYS A 80 1.19 -7.76 -7.73
CA LYS A 80 1.33 -8.35 -6.38
C LYS A 80 2.55 -9.27 -6.31
N ALA A 81 2.74 -10.14 -7.30
CA ALA A 81 3.88 -11.06 -7.37
C ALA A 81 5.21 -10.31 -7.57
N LEU A 82 5.23 -9.25 -8.39
CA LEU A 82 6.39 -8.39 -8.59
C LEU A 82 6.88 -7.80 -7.26
N PHE A 83 5.97 -7.17 -6.51
CA PHE A 83 6.32 -6.55 -5.24
C PHE A 83 6.59 -7.56 -4.13
N TRP A 84 6.01 -8.76 -4.20
CA TRP A 84 6.37 -9.89 -3.32
C TRP A 84 7.83 -10.30 -3.48
N LYS A 85 8.27 -10.49 -4.74
CA LYS A 85 9.65 -10.83 -5.10
C LYS A 85 10.64 -9.73 -4.72
N ILE A 86 10.32 -8.46 -5.01
CA ILE A 86 11.17 -7.30 -4.64
C ILE A 86 11.41 -7.26 -3.12
N ARG A 87 10.43 -7.67 -2.33
CA ARG A 87 10.50 -7.66 -0.86
C ARG A 87 11.13 -8.91 -0.25
N LYS A 88 11.55 -9.91 -1.05
CA LYS A 88 12.12 -11.18 -0.59
C LYS A 88 11.24 -11.90 0.46
N LEU A 89 9.92 -11.87 0.26
CA LEU A 89 8.97 -12.53 1.14
C LEU A 89 8.74 -13.98 0.71
N PRO A 90 8.57 -14.93 1.66
CA PRO A 90 8.33 -16.34 1.36
C PRO A 90 7.01 -16.57 0.60
#